data_AF-A0A2H0FLF0-F1
#
_entry.id   AF-A0A2H0FLF0-F1
#
_cell.length_a   1.000
_cell.length_b   1.000
_cell.length_c   1.000
_cell.angle_alpha   90.00
_cell.angle_beta   90.00
_cell.angle_gamma   90.00
#
_symmetry.space_group_name_H-M   'P 1'
#
loop_
_entity.id
_entity.type
_entity.pdbx_description
1 polymer ?
#
loop_
_entity_poly.entity_id
_entity_poly.type
_entity_poly.pdbx_seq_one_letter_code
_entity_poly.pdbx_strand_id
1 'polypeptide(L)'
;MPKSLSQFLVKRPITSLSLGFLITILIGTILLLLPWATHRGISFIDALFTATSATCVTGLVVKNTGIDFTFFGQIVILFLIQLGGLGIMTGAAFVYLFLKKGIGIRAGLGLKTILGKEYITEVRSTIKFIVKSTLLIETIGTILLFIWWRSIFFETSQLAFYSIFHSVSAFCNVGFSLFRNSLENFRGDIGLNVIISLLIILGGIGFLVLRDVQHKITSFFKKEKAKWTLHSKLVLISTLLLIFLGASLFYVFERENFNFLTEKEMVLTSFFQSITARTAGFNTVNIGELSSPTLLLLIFLMFIGGAPGGTAGGIKVISLALIFLSIISFFKRKEEIV
;
A
#
# COMPACT_ATOMS: atom_id res chain seq x y z
N MET A 1 21.72 36.11 7.73
CA MET A 1 21.21 35.10 8.69
C MET A 1 20.92 33.82 7.92
N PRO A 2 21.54 32.67 8.25
CA PRO A 2 21.24 31.43 7.55
C PRO A 2 19.77 31.09 7.82
N LYS A 3 18.97 30.96 6.75
CA LYS A 3 17.61 30.41 6.87
C LYS A 3 17.76 29.07 7.56
N SER A 4 17.16 28.90 8.74
CA SER A 4 17.24 27.62 9.45
C SER A 4 16.78 26.51 8.50
N LEU A 5 17.44 25.35 8.54
CA LEU A 5 17.12 24.20 7.69
C LEU A 5 15.60 23.91 7.67
N SER A 6 14.94 24.12 8.81
CA SER A 6 13.49 24.04 8.97
C SER A 6 12.68 25.01 8.08
N GLN A 7 13.12 26.26 7.91
CA GLN A 7 12.44 27.24 7.05
C GLN A 7 12.61 26.94 5.56
N PHE A 8 13.70 26.28 5.16
CA PHE A 8 13.91 25.84 3.77
C PHE A 8 13.01 24.64 3.43
N LEU A 9 12.95 23.65 4.33
CA LEU A 9 12.15 22.44 4.16
C LEU A 9 10.63 22.73 4.10
N VAL A 10 10.14 23.66 4.93
CA VAL A 10 8.72 24.06 4.93
C VAL A 10 8.31 24.79 3.65
N LYS A 11 9.24 25.51 2.99
CA LYS A 11 8.96 26.25 1.75
C LYS A 11 9.00 25.39 0.49
N ARG A 12 9.61 24.19 0.54
CA ARG A 12 9.74 23.27 -0.60
C ARG A 12 9.29 21.86 -0.20
N PRO A 13 7.97 21.61 -0.12
CA PRO A 13 7.43 20.38 0.45
C PRO A 13 7.85 19.12 -0.33
N ILE A 14 7.94 19.21 -1.66
CA ILE A 14 8.38 18.10 -2.51
C ILE A 14 9.85 17.76 -2.20
N THR A 15 10.73 18.77 -2.14
CA THR A 15 12.15 18.56 -1.80
C THR A 15 12.32 17.99 -0.39
N SER A 16 11.52 18.45 0.57
CA SER A 16 11.53 17.91 1.93
C SER A 16 11.13 16.44 1.98
N LEU A 17 10.11 16.04 1.19
CA LEU A 17 9.69 14.65 1.11
C LEU A 17 10.80 13.79 0.48
N SER A 18 11.36 14.21 -0.66
CA SER A 18 12.42 13.48 -1.35
C SER A 18 13.68 13.32 -0.48
N LEU A 19 14.10 14.37 0.23
CA LEU A 19 15.23 14.31 1.16
C LEU A 19 14.94 13.38 2.34
N GLY A 20 13.70 13.39 2.86
CA GLY A 20 13.29 12.48 3.93
C GLY A 20 13.45 11.02 3.53
N PHE A 21 12.94 10.65 2.35
CA PHE A 21 13.10 9.30 1.81
C PHE A 21 14.57 8.93 1.60
N LEU A 22 15.37 9.83 1.01
CA LEU A 22 16.79 9.58 0.78
C LEU A 22 17.54 9.32 2.10
N ILE A 23 17.28 10.14 3.13
CA ILE A 23 17.88 9.97 4.45
C ILE A 23 17.46 8.63 5.07
N THR A 24 16.18 8.28 5.03
CA THR A 24 15.68 7.00 5.55
C THR A 24 16.34 5.80 4.85
N ILE A 25 16.50 5.86 3.52
CA ILE A 25 17.17 4.83 2.73
C ILE A 25 18.64 4.70 3.14
N LEU A 26 19.36 5.81 3.27
CA LEU A 26 20.78 5.80 3.64
C LEU A 26 20.99 5.26 5.06
N ILE A 27 20.14 5.66 6.02
CA ILE A 27 20.17 5.13 7.38
C ILE A 27 19.86 3.63 7.37
N GLY A 28 18.82 3.21 6.63
CA GLY A 28 18.47 1.80 6.48
C GLY A 28 19.60 0.97 5.89
N THR A 29 20.30 1.51 4.89
CA THR A 29 21.46 0.86 4.27
C THR A 29 22.58 0.63 5.27
N ILE A 30 22.92 1.65 6.07
CA ILE A 30 23.95 1.55 7.12
C ILE A 30 23.55 0.51 8.17
N LEU A 31 22.29 0.48 8.59
CA LEU A 31 21.79 -0.48 9.57
C LEU A 31 21.82 -1.92 9.04
N LEU A 32 21.50 -2.14 7.77
CA LEU A 32 21.53 -3.47 7.14
C LEU A 32 22.96 -3.96 6.86
N LEU A 33 23.93 -3.05 6.75
CA LEU A 33 25.36 -3.38 6.61
C LEU A 33 26.02 -3.85 7.91
N LEU A 34 25.38 -3.62 9.07
CA LEU A 34 25.89 -4.09 10.34
C LEU A 34 25.99 -5.62 10.34
N PRO A 35 27.05 -6.21 10.93
CA PRO A 35 27.22 -7.66 10.97
C PRO A 35 26.09 -8.38 11.70
N TRP A 36 25.34 -7.68 12.56
CA TRP A 36 24.19 -8.23 13.27
C TRP A 36 22.92 -8.31 12.44
N ALA A 37 22.88 -7.71 11.24
CA ALA A 37 21.68 -7.67 10.39
C ALA A 37 21.56 -8.85 9.44
N THR A 38 22.66 -9.55 9.11
CA THR A 38 22.67 -10.65 8.14
C THR A 38 23.52 -11.82 8.61
N HIS A 39 23.12 -13.04 8.27
CA HIS A 39 23.83 -14.25 8.71
C HIS A 39 25.15 -14.49 7.97
N ARG A 40 25.26 -14.05 6.70
CA ARG A 40 26.42 -14.30 5.83
C ARG A 40 27.06 -13.01 5.29
N GLY A 41 26.73 -11.86 5.87
CA GLY A 41 27.09 -10.56 5.32
C GLY A 41 26.28 -10.21 4.06
N ILE A 42 26.33 -8.93 3.68
CA ILE A 42 25.63 -8.39 2.51
C ILE A 42 26.51 -7.34 1.82
N SER A 43 26.46 -7.29 0.48
CA SER A 43 27.19 -6.26 -0.25
C SER A 43 26.54 -4.89 -0.04
N PHE A 44 27.31 -3.82 -0.23
CA PHE A 44 26.78 -2.45 -0.17
C PHE A 44 25.60 -2.23 -1.12
N ILE A 45 25.70 -2.76 -2.35
CA ILE A 45 24.68 -2.61 -3.38
C ILE A 45 23.40 -3.34 -2.96
N ASP A 46 23.51 -4.58 -2.47
CA ASP A 46 22.35 -5.36 -2.04
C ASP A 46 21.66 -4.75 -0.82
N ALA A 47 22.44 -4.20 0.12
CA ALA A 47 21.91 -3.51 1.30
C ALA A 47 21.18 -2.23 0.90
N LEU A 48 21.77 -1.43 0.00
CA LEU A 48 21.16 -0.20 -0.52
C LEU A 48 19.89 -0.49 -1.31
N PHE A 49 19.91 -1.54 -2.14
CA PHE A 49 18.75 -1.99 -2.89
C PHE A 49 17.63 -2.46 -1.95
N THR A 50 17.95 -3.29 -0.96
CA THR A 50 16.96 -3.79 0.01
C THR A 50 16.35 -2.66 0.82
N ALA A 51 17.17 -1.72 1.31
CA ALA A 51 16.69 -0.55 2.04
C ALA A 51 15.78 0.32 1.17
N THR A 52 16.17 0.56 -0.09
CA THR A 52 15.38 1.33 -1.05
C THR A 52 14.06 0.63 -1.35
N SER A 53 14.07 -0.68 -1.61
CA SER A 53 12.88 -1.47 -1.88
C SER A 53 11.91 -1.49 -0.70
N ALA A 54 12.41 -1.61 0.52
CA ALA A 54 11.60 -1.55 1.73
C ALA A 54 10.99 -0.16 1.96
N THR A 55 11.79 0.91 1.90
CA THR A 55 11.32 2.29 2.12
C THR A 55 10.42 2.81 1.00
N CYS A 56 10.70 2.47 -0.25
CA CYS A 56 9.87 2.82 -1.39
C CYS A 56 8.70 1.84 -1.59
N VAL A 57 8.53 0.87 -0.69
CA VAL A 57 7.36 -0.03 -0.68
C VAL A 57 7.25 -0.81 -2.00
N THR A 58 8.38 -1.31 -2.51
CA THR A 58 8.48 -1.90 -3.87
C THR A 58 8.38 -3.43 -3.86
N GLY A 59 8.92 -4.11 -2.85
CA GLY A 59 8.78 -5.57 -2.73
C GLY A 59 9.85 -6.43 -3.36
N LEU A 60 10.77 -5.84 -4.12
CA LEU A 60 11.85 -6.58 -4.76
C LEU A 60 12.96 -6.88 -3.76
N VAL A 61 13.41 -8.13 -3.75
CA VAL A 61 14.46 -8.61 -2.85
C VAL A 61 15.58 -9.25 -3.64
N VAL A 62 16.83 -8.93 -3.30
CA VAL A 62 18.02 -9.57 -3.87
C VAL A 62 18.42 -10.80 -3.03
N LYS A 63 18.15 -10.74 -1.73
CA LYS A 63 18.36 -11.81 -0.75
C LYS A 63 17.05 -12.14 -0.06
N ASN A 64 16.86 -13.39 0.33
CA ASN A 64 15.62 -13.83 0.95
C ASN A 64 15.49 -13.23 2.37
N THR A 65 14.41 -12.47 2.62
CA THR A 65 14.20 -11.76 3.88
C THR A 65 14.13 -12.68 5.11
N GLY A 66 13.53 -13.86 4.95
CA GLY A 66 13.38 -14.83 6.04
C GLY A 66 14.65 -15.59 6.40
N ILE A 67 15.54 -15.80 5.42
CA ILE A 67 16.70 -16.70 5.55
C ILE A 67 18.01 -15.94 5.71
N ASP A 68 18.22 -14.88 4.93
CA ASP A 68 19.52 -14.20 4.87
C ASP A 68 19.68 -13.12 5.95
N PHE A 69 18.56 -12.55 6.41
CA PHE A 69 18.53 -11.51 7.43
C PHE A 69 18.24 -12.12 8.80
N THR A 70 18.97 -11.63 9.80
CA THR A 70 18.72 -11.98 11.19
C THR A 70 17.42 -11.34 11.67
N PHE A 71 16.97 -11.69 12.88
CA PHE A 71 15.86 -11.01 13.53
C PHE A 71 16.04 -9.48 13.60
N PHE A 72 17.26 -8.99 13.86
CA PHE A 72 17.56 -7.56 13.82
C PHE A 72 17.37 -6.97 12.42
N GLY A 73 17.89 -7.63 11.38
CA GLY A 73 17.72 -7.19 9.99
C GLY A 73 16.25 -7.16 9.56
N GLN A 74 15.47 -8.16 9.96
CA GLN A 74 14.04 -8.23 9.70
C GLN A 74 13.27 -7.10 10.40
N ILE A 75 13.63 -6.74 11.63
CA ILE A 75 13.08 -5.56 12.32
C ILE A 75 13.43 -4.27 11.58
N VAL A 76 14.67 -4.10 11.14
CA VAL A 76 15.08 -2.91 10.36
C VAL A 76 14.23 -2.81 9.09
N ILE A 77 14.07 -3.89 8.33
CA ILE A 77 13.23 -3.94 7.14
C ILE A 77 11.78 -3.57 7.47
N LEU A 78 11.22 -4.13 8.54
CA LEU A 78 9.86 -3.82 8.99
C LEU A 78 9.67 -2.32 9.29
N PHE A 79 10.65 -1.70 9.96
CA PHE A 79 10.62 -0.25 10.22
C PHE A 79 10.72 0.58 8.93
N LEU A 80 11.59 0.17 7.99
CA LEU A 80 11.72 0.86 6.71
C LEU A 80 10.41 0.80 5.91
N ILE A 81 9.75 -0.36 5.91
CA ILE A 81 8.42 -0.55 5.33
C ILE A 81 7.41 0.42 5.95
N GLN A 82 7.33 0.46 7.28
CA GLN A 82 6.37 1.30 7.99
C GLN A 82 6.57 2.78 7.72
N LEU A 83 7.82 3.24 7.78
CA LEU A 83 8.19 4.63 7.51
C LEU A 83 7.92 5.00 6.05
N GLY A 84 8.16 4.07 5.13
CA GLY A 84 7.84 4.21 3.71
C GLY A 84 6.35 4.38 3.46
N GLY A 85 5.55 3.41 3.91
CA GLY A 85 4.09 3.41 3.75
C GLY A 85 3.42 4.66 4.33
N LEU A 86 3.74 4.98 5.59
CA LEU A 86 3.26 6.20 6.23
C LEU A 86 3.78 7.47 5.53
N GLY A 87 5.03 7.46 5.06
CA GLY A 87 5.65 8.58 4.35
C GLY A 87 4.91 8.91 3.05
N ILE A 88 4.55 7.91 2.25
CA ILE A 88 3.78 8.08 1.01
C ILE A 88 2.39 8.64 1.33
N MET A 89 1.68 8.05 2.30
CA MET A 89 0.32 8.48 2.66
C MET A 89 0.28 9.90 3.22
N THR A 90 1.19 10.24 4.13
CA THR A 90 1.28 11.57 4.74
C THR A 90 1.75 12.63 3.75
N GLY A 91 2.69 12.30 2.86
CA GLY A 91 3.10 13.15 1.75
C GLY A 91 1.94 13.46 0.81
N ALA A 92 1.17 12.43 0.42
CA ALA A 92 -0.03 12.60 -0.40
C ALA A 92 -1.10 13.45 0.28
N ALA A 93 -1.32 13.26 1.59
CA ALA A 93 -2.24 14.07 2.38
C ALA A 93 -1.83 15.55 2.42
N PHE A 94 -0.53 15.82 2.57
CA PHE A 94 0.00 17.18 2.55
C PHE A 94 -0.25 17.85 1.19
N VAL A 95 0.08 17.18 0.09
CA VAL A 95 -0.16 17.71 -1.27
C VAL A 95 -1.65 17.96 -1.51
N TYR A 96 -2.51 17.02 -1.11
CA TYR A 96 -3.97 17.16 -1.22
C TYR A 96 -4.48 18.40 -0.47
N LEU A 97 -4.05 18.59 0.79
CA LEU A 97 -4.47 19.75 1.59
C LEU A 97 -3.92 21.07 1.04
N PHE A 98 -2.70 21.05 0.50
CA PHE A 98 -2.10 22.19 -0.17
C PHE A 98 -2.88 22.62 -1.41
N LEU A 99 -3.29 21.66 -2.26
CA LEU A 99 -4.08 21.92 -3.46
C LEU A 99 -5.51 22.34 -3.14
N LYS A 100 -6.19 21.64 -2.21
CA LYS A 100 -7.59 21.92 -1.82
C LYS A 100 -7.78 23.36 -1.37
N LYS A 101 -6.82 23.92 -0.64
CA LYS A 101 -7.00 25.26 -0.08
C LYS A 101 -6.78 26.38 -1.06
N GLY A 102 -6.12 26.15 -2.21
CA GLY A 102 -5.87 27.16 -3.22
C GLY A 102 -5.16 28.38 -2.62
N ILE A 103 -3.90 28.61 -2.98
CA ILE A 103 -3.32 29.94 -2.78
C ILE A 103 -4.03 30.91 -3.75
N GLY A 104 -5.25 31.32 -3.39
CA GLY A 104 -5.82 32.59 -3.81
C GLY A 104 -5.09 33.67 -3.01
N ILE A 105 -3.94 34.12 -3.52
CA ILE A 105 -3.27 35.38 -3.11
C ILE A 105 -4.14 36.58 -3.51
N ARG A 106 -5.43 36.61 -3.16
CA ARG A 106 -6.30 37.74 -3.51
C ARG A 106 -7.30 38.19 -2.44
N ALA A 107 -7.16 37.79 -1.18
CA ALA A 107 -7.94 38.44 -0.12
C ALA A 107 -7.16 38.62 1.18
N GLY A 108 -6.69 39.85 1.41
CA GLY A 108 -6.61 40.49 2.72
C GLY A 108 -5.54 39.97 3.69
N LEU A 109 -4.55 40.82 3.96
CA LEU A 109 -3.54 40.65 5.01
C LEU A 109 -4.10 40.53 6.45
N GLY A 110 -5.43 40.61 6.65
CA GLY A 110 -6.10 40.41 7.95
C GLY A 110 -6.59 38.98 8.25
N LEU A 111 -6.67 38.07 7.28
CA LEU A 111 -7.22 36.71 7.46
C LEU A 111 -6.16 35.60 7.62
N LYS A 112 -4.87 35.93 7.43
CA LYS A 112 -3.75 34.97 7.42
C LYS A 112 -3.55 34.22 8.75
N THR A 113 -3.91 34.82 9.90
CA THR A 113 -3.71 34.22 11.23
C THR A 113 -4.80 33.21 11.61
N ILE A 114 -6.05 33.41 11.15
CA ILE A 114 -7.17 32.49 11.41
C ILE A 114 -7.08 31.28 10.47
N LEU A 115 -6.84 31.52 9.17
CA LEU A 115 -6.68 30.47 8.16
C LEU A 115 -5.45 29.58 8.41
N GLY A 116 -4.37 30.15 8.98
CA GLY A 116 -3.15 29.42 9.34
C GLY A 116 -3.38 28.41 10.47
N LYS A 117 -4.14 28.78 11.51
CA LYS A 117 -4.46 27.88 12.63
C LYS A 117 -5.39 26.73 12.22
N GLU A 118 -6.41 27.02 11.41
CA GLU A 118 -7.31 25.98 10.88
C GLU A 118 -6.59 25.01 9.94
N TYR A 119 -5.67 25.51 9.10
CA TYR A 119 -4.85 24.65 8.24
C TYR A 119 -3.95 23.70 9.02
N ILE A 120 -3.20 24.20 10.00
CA ILE A 120 -2.34 23.35 10.84
C ILE A 120 -3.18 22.31 11.58
N THR A 121 -4.38 22.68 12.02
CA THR A 121 -5.31 21.77 12.70
C THR A 121 -5.83 20.67 11.77
N GLU A 122 -6.20 21.01 10.52
CA GLU A 122 -6.67 20.03 9.52
C GLU A 122 -5.55 19.07 9.09
N VAL A 123 -4.33 19.57 8.87
CA VAL A 123 -3.14 18.75 8.57
C VAL A 123 -2.85 17.80 9.74
N ARG A 124 -2.78 18.32 10.97
CA ARG A 124 -2.51 17.51 12.16
C ARG A 124 -3.60 16.46 12.38
N SER A 125 -4.87 16.81 12.19
CA SER A 125 -6.00 15.89 12.26
C SER A 125 -5.88 14.76 11.23
N THR A 126 -5.52 15.10 9.98
CA THR A 126 -5.35 14.14 8.89
C THR A 126 -4.18 13.19 9.13
N ILE A 127 -3.03 13.70 9.59
CA ILE A 127 -1.87 12.86 9.94
C ILE A 127 -2.20 11.94 11.11
N LYS A 128 -2.85 12.45 12.17
CA LYS A 128 -3.31 11.63 13.30
C LYS A 128 -4.26 10.53 12.84
N PHE A 129 -5.16 10.83 11.92
CA PHE A 129 -6.07 9.85 11.33
C PHE A 129 -5.29 8.76 10.58
N ILE A 130 -4.34 9.14 9.71
CA ILE A 130 -3.52 8.18 8.94
C ILE A 130 -2.76 7.24 9.86
N VAL A 131 -2.02 7.78 10.84
CA VAL A 131 -1.23 6.96 11.77
C VAL A 131 -2.14 6.07 12.61
N LYS A 132 -3.24 6.60 13.16
CA LYS A 132 -4.16 5.81 14.00
C LYS A 132 -4.87 4.71 13.20
N SER A 133 -5.33 5.02 11.98
CA SER A 133 -6.01 4.04 11.13
C SER A 133 -5.06 2.93 10.66
N THR A 134 -3.84 3.29 10.27
CA THR A 134 -2.77 2.35 9.90
C THR A 134 -2.49 1.37 11.04
N LEU A 135 -2.12 1.89 12.21
CA LEU A 135 -1.82 1.03 13.38
C LEU A 135 -3.01 0.18 13.81
N LEU A 136 -4.23 0.70 13.71
CA LEU A 136 -5.45 -0.07 14.02
C LEU A 136 -5.64 -1.23 13.05
N ILE A 137 -5.56 -0.98 11.74
CA ILE A 137 -5.78 -1.99 10.70
C ILE A 137 -4.65 -3.04 10.77
N GLU A 138 -3.41 -2.63 10.93
CA GLU A 138 -2.26 -3.53 11.10
C GLU A 138 -2.37 -4.39 12.37
N THR A 139 -2.85 -3.81 13.47
CA THR A 139 -3.08 -4.56 14.72
C THR A 139 -4.19 -5.60 14.54
N ILE A 140 -5.30 -5.23 13.89
CA ILE A 140 -6.40 -6.17 13.58
C ILE A 140 -5.88 -7.28 12.66
N GLY A 141 -5.16 -6.92 11.59
CA GLY A 141 -4.53 -7.88 10.68
C GLY A 141 -3.57 -8.83 11.40
N THR A 142 -2.76 -8.30 12.31
CA THR A 142 -1.83 -9.08 13.14
C THR A 142 -2.60 -10.08 14.01
N ILE A 143 -3.67 -9.67 14.68
CA ILE A 143 -4.48 -10.55 15.53
C ILE A 143 -5.13 -11.66 14.68
N LEU A 144 -5.70 -11.31 13.53
CA LEU A 144 -6.32 -12.29 12.64
C LEU A 144 -5.30 -13.30 12.11
N LEU A 145 -4.13 -12.85 11.66
CA LEU A 145 -3.04 -13.73 11.22
C LEU A 145 -2.52 -14.59 12.35
N PHE A 146 -2.37 -14.03 13.56
CA PHE A 146 -1.90 -14.75 14.74
C PHE A 146 -2.84 -15.89 15.13
N ILE A 147 -4.16 -15.62 15.12
CA ILE A 147 -5.18 -16.66 15.39
C ILE A 147 -5.13 -17.74 14.30
N TRP A 148 -5.02 -17.33 13.04
CA TRP A 148 -5.05 -18.25 11.90
C TRP A 148 -3.81 -19.17 11.85
N TRP A 149 -2.63 -18.62 12.08
CA TRP A 149 -1.36 -19.35 12.04
C TRP A 149 -1.03 -20.12 13.32
N ARG A 150 -1.87 -20.05 14.36
CA ARG A 150 -1.65 -20.74 15.63
C ARG A 150 -1.52 -22.26 15.49
N SER A 151 -2.19 -22.86 14.50
CA SER A 151 -2.10 -24.31 14.22
C SER A 151 -0.83 -24.69 13.45
N ILE A 152 -0.12 -23.72 12.87
CA ILE A 152 1.02 -23.95 11.97
C ILE A 152 2.35 -23.74 12.70
N PHE A 153 2.41 -22.80 13.64
CA PHE A 153 3.62 -22.50 14.41
C PHE A 153 3.54 -23.02 15.84
N PHE A 154 4.64 -23.63 16.31
CA PHE A 154 4.77 -24.11 17.69
C PHE A 154 5.23 -23.02 18.67
N GLU A 155 6.07 -22.08 18.22
CA GLU A 155 6.60 -21.00 19.06
C GLU A 155 5.76 -19.72 18.96
N THR A 156 5.23 -19.28 20.10
CA THR A 156 4.37 -18.07 20.19
C THR A 156 5.10 -16.78 19.82
N SER A 157 6.39 -16.66 20.15
CA SER A 157 7.21 -15.49 19.83
C SER A 157 7.42 -15.33 18.32
N GLN A 158 7.79 -16.43 17.65
CA GLN A 158 7.95 -16.47 16.21
C GLN A 158 6.62 -16.19 15.50
N LEU A 159 5.54 -16.82 15.95
CA LEU A 159 4.19 -16.59 15.43
C LEU A 159 3.77 -15.12 15.51
N ALA A 160 4.01 -14.47 16.66
CA ALA A 160 3.71 -13.05 16.85
C ALA A 160 4.48 -12.18 15.86
N PHE A 161 5.78 -12.42 15.70
CA PHE A 161 6.61 -11.65 14.77
C PHE A 161 6.19 -11.87 13.31
N TYR A 162 5.93 -13.10 12.89
CA TYR A 162 5.46 -13.41 11.54
C TYR A 162 4.12 -12.72 11.24
N SER A 163 3.20 -12.71 12.20
CA SER A 163 1.90 -12.07 12.08
C SER A 163 2.02 -10.56 11.94
N ILE A 164 2.86 -9.91 12.77
CA ILE A 164 3.13 -8.47 12.69
C ILE A 164 3.76 -8.13 11.34
N PHE A 165 4.80 -8.85 10.95
CA PHE A 165 5.57 -8.56 9.75
C PHE A 165 4.71 -8.64 8.49
N HIS A 166 3.93 -9.72 8.35
CA HIS A 166 3.07 -9.89 7.18
C HIS A 166 1.88 -8.93 7.21
N SER A 167 1.35 -8.57 8.38
CA SER A 167 0.28 -7.58 8.48
C SER A 167 0.72 -6.21 7.98
N VAL A 168 1.88 -5.74 8.46
CA VAL A 168 2.48 -4.47 8.04
C VAL A 168 2.89 -4.51 6.57
N SER A 169 3.54 -5.58 6.11
CA SER A 169 3.94 -5.74 4.70
C SER A 169 2.72 -5.74 3.77
N ALA A 170 1.61 -6.38 4.17
CA ALA A 170 0.38 -6.40 3.40
C ALA A 170 -0.37 -5.09 3.38
N PHE A 171 -0.54 -4.42 4.53
CA PHE A 171 -1.17 -3.10 4.59
C PHE A 171 -0.34 -2.03 3.87
N CYS A 172 0.98 -2.08 4.00
CA CYS A 172 1.85 -1.18 3.27
C CYS A 172 1.92 -1.53 1.78
N ASN A 173 1.41 -2.67 1.30
CA ASN A 173 1.53 -3.11 -0.08
C ASN A 173 3.00 -3.27 -0.51
N VAL A 174 3.85 -3.86 0.33
CA VAL A 174 5.27 -4.08 -0.02
C VAL A 174 5.49 -5.46 -0.63
N GLY A 175 4.95 -6.52 -0.01
CA GLY A 175 5.12 -7.89 -0.51
C GLY A 175 6.37 -8.61 0.00
N PHE A 176 7.12 -7.99 0.91
CA PHE A 176 8.16 -8.70 1.66
C PHE A 176 7.49 -9.80 2.49
N SER A 177 8.07 -11.00 2.46
CA SER A 177 7.62 -12.13 3.23
C SER A 177 8.80 -12.76 3.96
N LEU A 178 8.54 -13.27 5.17
CA LEU A 178 9.51 -14.06 5.92
C LEU A 178 9.54 -15.52 5.46
N PHE A 179 8.60 -15.94 4.64
CA PHE A 179 8.60 -17.27 4.04
C PHE A 179 9.51 -17.31 2.82
N ARG A 180 10.10 -18.49 2.54
CA ARG A 180 11.06 -18.66 1.45
C ARG A 180 10.45 -18.36 0.07
N ASN A 181 9.23 -18.83 -0.15
CA ASN A 181 8.48 -18.73 -1.39
C ASN A 181 7.24 -17.84 -1.24
N SER A 182 7.38 -16.74 -0.50
CA SER A 182 6.27 -15.82 -0.24
C SER A 182 5.05 -16.57 0.34
N LEU A 183 3.89 -16.52 -0.32
CA LEU A 183 2.67 -17.17 0.14
C LEU A 183 2.26 -18.37 -0.72
N GLU A 184 3.16 -18.91 -1.55
CA GLU A 184 2.87 -20.03 -2.45
C GLU A 184 2.38 -21.28 -1.70
N ASN A 185 2.95 -21.56 -0.52
CA ASN A 185 2.52 -22.67 0.33
C ASN A 185 1.10 -22.50 0.89
N PHE A 186 0.53 -21.29 0.83
CA PHE A 186 -0.78 -20.95 1.37
C PHE A 186 -1.82 -20.68 0.28
N ARG A 187 -1.55 -21.04 -0.97
CA ARG A 187 -2.46 -20.77 -2.11
C ARG A 187 -3.88 -21.29 -1.93
N GLY A 188 -4.06 -22.46 -1.29
CA GLY A 188 -5.37 -23.04 -0.99
C GLY A 188 -5.99 -22.59 0.33
N ASP A 189 -5.28 -21.79 1.11
CA ASP A 189 -5.74 -21.33 2.42
C ASP A 189 -6.66 -20.11 2.26
N ILE A 190 -7.96 -20.35 2.45
CA ILE A 190 -8.99 -19.32 2.30
C ILE A 190 -8.79 -18.20 3.32
N GLY A 191 -8.52 -18.53 4.59
CA GLY A 191 -8.47 -17.54 5.66
C GLY A 191 -7.30 -16.59 5.46
N LEU A 192 -6.12 -17.13 5.17
CA LEU A 192 -4.93 -16.33 4.91
C LEU A 192 -5.10 -15.44 3.67
N ASN A 193 -5.56 -16.01 2.56
CA ASN A 193 -5.77 -15.26 1.32
C ASN A 193 -6.75 -14.09 1.54
N VAL A 194 -7.83 -14.32 2.29
CA VAL A 194 -8.81 -13.27 2.61
C VAL A 194 -8.20 -12.19 3.51
N ILE A 195 -7.51 -12.56 4.60
CA ILE A 195 -6.93 -11.60 5.54
C ILE A 195 -5.91 -10.70 4.83
N ILE A 196 -4.97 -11.29 4.07
CA ILE A 196 -3.93 -10.54 3.37
C ILE A 196 -4.53 -9.70 2.24
N SER A 197 -5.47 -10.25 1.47
CA SER A 197 -6.19 -9.49 0.44
C SER A 197 -6.90 -8.26 0.99
N LEU A 198 -7.56 -8.39 2.15
CA LEU A 198 -8.23 -7.27 2.81
C LEU A 198 -7.23 -6.20 3.25
N LEU A 199 -6.09 -6.59 3.83
CA LEU A 199 -5.04 -5.64 4.22
C LEU A 199 -4.50 -4.87 3.00
N ILE A 200 -4.21 -5.57 1.91
CA ILE A 200 -3.73 -4.96 0.64
C ILE A 200 -4.76 -3.98 0.07
N ILE A 201 -6.04 -4.35 0.09
CA ILE A 201 -7.11 -3.47 -0.41
C ILE A 201 -7.22 -2.24 0.49
N LEU A 202 -7.26 -2.41 1.82
CA LEU A 202 -7.39 -1.30 2.77
C LEU A 202 -6.19 -0.34 2.71
N GLY A 203 -4.97 -0.85 2.54
CA GLY A 203 -3.78 -0.04 2.29
C GLY A 203 -3.81 0.71 0.96
N GLY A 204 -4.32 0.04 -0.09
CA GLY A 204 -4.35 0.57 -1.45
C GLY A 204 -5.45 1.62 -1.73
N ILE A 205 -6.61 1.58 -1.05
CA ILE A 205 -7.75 2.49 -1.33
C ILE A 205 -7.56 3.93 -0.80
N GLY A 206 -6.56 4.16 0.04
CA GLY A 206 -6.16 5.48 0.49
C GLY A 206 -6.98 6.11 1.61
N PHE A 207 -6.35 7.06 2.31
CA PHE A 207 -6.89 7.59 3.57
C PHE A 207 -8.21 8.36 3.42
N LEU A 208 -8.46 8.97 2.26
CA LEU A 208 -9.72 9.68 1.99
C LEU A 208 -10.90 8.71 1.98
N VAL A 209 -10.72 7.56 1.34
CA VAL A 209 -11.73 6.50 1.29
C VAL A 209 -11.87 5.82 2.64
N LEU A 210 -10.76 5.54 3.33
CA LEU A 210 -10.80 5.01 4.70
C LEU A 210 -11.60 5.91 5.66
N ARG A 211 -11.46 7.24 5.52
CA ARG A 211 -12.22 8.19 6.33
C ARG A 211 -13.71 8.18 5.99
N ASP A 212 -14.05 8.07 4.72
CA ASP A 212 -15.45 7.97 4.25
C ASP A 212 -16.09 6.65 4.72
N VAL A 213 -15.34 5.55 4.66
CA VAL A 213 -15.72 4.25 5.22
C VAL A 213 -15.98 4.36 6.72
N GLN A 214 -15.06 4.96 7.50
CA GLN A 214 -15.25 5.14 8.94
C GLN A 214 -16.50 5.99 9.25
N HIS A 215 -16.71 7.07 8.49
CA HIS A 215 -17.89 7.92 8.65
C HIS A 215 -19.17 7.12 8.36
N LYS A 216 -19.18 6.33 7.27
CA LYS A 216 -20.30 5.49 6.89
C LYS A 216 -20.63 4.42 7.94
N ILE A 217 -19.61 3.76 8.49
CA ILE A 217 -19.75 2.78 9.58
C ILE A 217 -20.35 3.47 10.81
N THR A 218 -19.81 4.62 11.20
CA THR A 218 -20.30 5.38 12.37
C THR A 218 -21.74 5.82 12.20
N SER A 219 -22.10 6.36 11.03
CA SER A 219 -23.48 6.76 10.71
C SER A 219 -24.43 5.57 10.65
N PHE A 220 -23.97 4.39 10.20
CA PHE A 220 -24.77 3.16 10.23
C PHE A 220 -25.14 2.78 11.66
N PHE A 221 -24.18 2.79 12.59
CA PHE A 221 -24.47 2.55 14.02
C PHE A 221 -25.39 3.61 14.64
N LYS A 222 -25.33 4.85 14.15
CA LYS A 222 -26.21 5.95 14.57
C LYS A 222 -27.55 6.01 13.82
N LYS A 223 -27.83 5.08 12.90
CA LYS A 223 -29.01 5.06 12.01
C LYS A 223 -29.19 6.33 11.16
N GLU A 224 -28.07 6.99 10.82
CA GLU A 224 -28.05 8.19 9.98
C GLU A 224 -27.80 7.85 8.51
N LYS A 225 -28.43 8.60 7.61
CA LYS A 225 -28.20 8.46 6.16
C LYS A 225 -26.92 9.18 5.74
N ALA A 226 -25.81 8.46 5.68
CA ALA A 226 -24.57 8.96 5.06
C ALA A 226 -24.51 8.63 3.55
N LYS A 227 -24.08 9.56 2.70
CA LYS A 227 -23.80 9.31 1.28
C LYS A 227 -22.30 9.18 1.07
N TRP A 228 -21.89 8.32 0.14
CA TRP A 228 -20.50 8.23 -0.29
C TRP A 228 -20.10 9.50 -1.04
N THR A 229 -18.87 9.96 -0.82
CA THR A 229 -18.28 10.98 -1.70
C THR A 229 -18.09 10.41 -3.10
N LEU A 230 -18.14 11.26 -4.12
CA LEU A 230 -17.90 10.85 -5.50
C LEU A 230 -16.52 10.20 -5.66
N HIS A 231 -15.50 10.75 -5.00
CA HIS A 231 -14.15 10.20 -4.96
C HIS A 231 -14.15 8.75 -4.46
N SER A 232 -14.69 8.49 -3.27
CA SER A 232 -14.73 7.13 -2.70
C SER A 232 -15.55 6.17 -3.56
N LYS A 233 -16.70 6.62 -4.08
CA LYS A 233 -17.54 5.79 -4.94
C LYS A 233 -16.78 5.37 -6.20
N LEU A 234 -16.08 6.29 -6.86
CA LEU A 234 -15.28 5.99 -8.06
C LEU A 234 -14.11 5.06 -7.74
N VAL A 235 -13.38 5.29 -6.64
CA VAL A 235 -12.26 4.45 -6.23
C VAL A 235 -12.71 3.02 -5.94
N LEU A 236 -13.79 2.85 -5.17
CA LEU A 236 -14.30 1.53 -4.78
C LEU A 236 -14.82 0.75 -5.99
N ILE A 237 -15.63 1.38 -6.85
CA ILE A 237 -16.16 0.74 -8.06
C ILE A 237 -15.02 0.34 -8.99
N SER A 238 -14.08 1.25 -9.28
CA SER A 238 -12.98 0.98 -10.19
C SER A 238 -12.04 -0.10 -9.64
N THR A 239 -11.78 -0.09 -8.32
CA THR A 239 -11.01 -1.14 -7.64
C THR A 239 -11.66 -2.51 -7.77
N LEU A 240 -12.96 -2.61 -7.47
CA LEU A 240 -13.69 -3.88 -7.57
C LEU A 240 -13.70 -4.38 -9.02
N LEU A 241 -13.99 -3.51 -9.99
CA LEU A 241 -13.99 -3.87 -11.41
C LEU A 241 -12.63 -4.42 -11.85
N LEU A 242 -11.53 -3.75 -11.50
CA LEU A 242 -10.18 -4.20 -11.86
C LEU A 242 -9.83 -5.55 -11.22
N ILE A 243 -10.20 -5.77 -9.95
CA ILE A 243 -9.97 -7.05 -9.26
C ILE A 243 -10.75 -8.17 -9.92
N PHE A 244 -12.06 -7.99 -10.16
CA PHE A 244 -12.88 -9.06 -10.74
C PHE A 244 -12.51 -9.34 -12.20
N LEU A 245 -12.23 -8.30 -12.99
CA LEU A 245 -11.79 -8.46 -14.37
C LEU A 245 -10.43 -9.16 -14.43
N GLY A 246 -9.46 -8.70 -13.63
CA GLY A 246 -8.12 -9.30 -13.58
C GLY A 246 -8.17 -10.75 -13.12
N ALA A 247 -8.95 -11.06 -12.07
CA ALA A 247 -9.11 -12.42 -11.57
C ALA A 247 -9.77 -13.34 -12.61
N SER A 248 -10.78 -12.85 -13.34
CA SER A 248 -11.46 -13.62 -14.37
C SER A 248 -10.53 -13.93 -15.54
N LEU A 249 -9.77 -12.95 -16.01
CA LEU A 249 -8.81 -13.14 -17.10
C LEU A 249 -7.65 -14.06 -16.67
N PHE A 250 -7.13 -13.90 -15.46
CA PHE A 250 -6.11 -14.78 -14.89
C PHE A 250 -6.61 -16.23 -14.86
N TYR A 251 -7.82 -16.46 -14.35
CA TYR A 251 -8.42 -17.79 -14.30
C TYR A 251 -8.54 -18.42 -15.69
N VAL A 252 -9.03 -17.66 -16.68
CA VAL A 252 -9.21 -18.16 -18.05
C VAL A 252 -7.87 -18.53 -18.70
N PHE A 253 -6.83 -17.72 -18.52
CA PHE A 253 -5.53 -17.98 -19.15
C PHE A 253 -4.72 -19.08 -18.47
N GLU A 254 -4.84 -19.23 -17.15
CA GLU A 254 -3.98 -20.12 -16.37
C GLU A 254 -4.62 -21.46 -15.96
N ARG A 255 -5.93 -21.64 -16.18
CA ARG A 255 -6.64 -22.88 -15.77
C ARG A 255 -6.03 -24.15 -16.37
N GLU A 256 -5.50 -24.06 -17.60
CA GLU A 256 -4.88 -25.22 -18.27
C GLU A 256 -3.44 -25.41 -17.82
N ASN A 257 -2.74 -24.32 -17.51
CA ASN A 257 -1.33 -24.32 -17.08
C ASN A 257 -1.18 -24.87 -15.65
N PHE A 258 -2.12 -24.55 -14.76
CA PHE A 258 -2.18 -25.07 -13.39
C PHE A 258 -3.29 -26.10 -13.20
N ASN A 259 -3.41 -27.05 -14.13
CA ASN A 259 -4.42 -28.12 -14.11
C ASN A 259 -4.35 -29.05 -12.88
N PHE A 260 -3.23 -29.07 -12.16
CA PHE A 260 -3.05 -29.83 -10.94
C PHE A 260 -3.70 -29.18 -9.72
N LEU A 261 -4.13 -27.91 -9.82
CA LEU A 261 -4.82 -27.21 -8.75
C LEU A 261 -6.30 -27.58 -8.73
N THR A 262 -6.86 -27.62 -7.51
CA THR A 262 -8.30 -27.77 -7.35
C THR A 262 -9.01 -26.50 -7.85
N GLU A 263 -10.22 -26.61 -8.38
CA GLU A 263 -11.02 -25.44 -8.83
C GLU A 263 -11.10 -24.33 -7.77
N LYS A 264 -11.24 -24.71 -6.49
CA LYS A 264 -11.25 -23.75 -5.37
C LYS A 264 -9.92 -23.00 -5.24
N GLU A 265 -8.80 -23.71 -5.34
CA GLU A 265 -7.46 -23.13 -5.25
C GLU A 265 -7.17 -22.24 -6.44
N MET A 266 -7.64 -22.62 -7.64
CA MET A 266 -7.49 -21.84 -8.84
C MET A 266 -8.24 -20.50 -8.75
N VAL A 267 -9.49 -20.52 -8.25
CA VAL A 267 -10.27 -19.29 -8.02
C VAL A 267 -9.60 -18.39 -6.97
N LEU A 268 -9.16 -18.95 -5.84
CA LEU A 268 -8.46 -18.20 -4.79
C LEU A 268 -7.16 -17.58 -5.31
N THR A 269 -6.37 -18.37 -6.02
CA THR A 269 -5.10 -17.92 -6.62
C THR A 269 -5.35 -16.79 -7.62
N SER A 270 -6.33 -16.95 -8.51
CA SER A 270 -6.66 -15.94 -9.51
C SER A 270 -7.10 -14.62 -8.87
N PHE A 271 -7.94 -14.71 -7.82
CA PHE A 271 -8.39 -13.55 -7.07
C PHE A 271 -7.24 -12.86 -6.32
N PHE A 272 -6.42 -13.65 -5.63
CA PHE A 272 -5.27 -13.14 -4.88
C PHE A 272 -4.25 -12.47 -5.81
N GLN A 273 -3.94 -13.10 -6.95
CA GLN A 273 -2.99 -12.57 -7.92
C GLN A 273 -3.52 -11.28 -8.58
N SER A 274 -4.82 -11.18 -8.83
CA SER A 274 -5.40 -9.92 -9.32
C SER A 274 -5.32 -8.79 -8.28
N ILE A 275 -5.41 -9.11 -6.98
CA ILE A 275 -5.29 -8.13 -5.91
C ILE A 275 -3.83 -7.72 -5.73
N THR A 276 -2.91 -8.70 -5.69
CA THR A 276 -1.48 -8.48 -5.45
C THR A 276 -0.83 -7.71 -6.60
N ALA A 277 -1.34 -7.89 -7.83
CA ALA A 277 -0.93 -7.12 -8.99
C ALA A 277 -1.10 -5.61 -8.80
N ARG A 278 -1.91 -5.14 -7.86
CA ARG A 278 -2.04 -3.70 -7.56
C ARG A 278 -0.99 -3.25 -6.54
N THR A 279 0.26 -3.49 -6.93
CA THR A 279 1.50 -3.14 -6.24
C THR A 279 1.65 -3.72 -4.83
N ALA A 280 1.21 -4.95 -4.57
CA ALA A 280 1.39 -5.58 -3.25
C ALA A 280 2.48 -6.63 -3.19
N GLY A 281 2.86 -7.26 -4.31
CA GLY A 281 4.10 -8.03 -4.45
C GLY A 281 4.15 -9.42 -3.79
N PHE A 282 3.06 -9.91 -3.19
CA PHE A 282 3.01 -11.30 -2.71
C PHE A 282 2.72 -12.28 -3.84
N ASN A 283 3.29 -13.49 -3.74
CA ASN A 283 3.10 -14.55 -4.71
C ASN A 283 2.41 -15.75 -4.06
N THR A 284 1.36 -16.27 -4.70
CA THR A 284 0.72 -17.56 -4.37
C THR A 284 0.99 -18.64 -5.41
N VAL A 285 1.58 -18.27 -6.54
CA VAL A 285 2.10 -19.16 -7.57
C VAL A 285 3.43 -18.62 -8.08
N ASN A 286 4.24 -19.48 -8.67
CA ASN A 286 5.48 -19.07 -9.30
C ASN A 286 5.18 -18.18 -10.52
N ILE A 287 5.51 -16.90 -10.40
CA ILE A 287 5.28 -15.91 -11.46
C ILE A 287 6.08 -16.24 -12.73
N GLY A 288 7.22 -16.94 -12.61
CA GLY A 288 8.05 -17.35 -13.75
C GLY A 288 7.46 -18.47 -14.60
N GLU A 289 6.42 -19.16 -14.11
CA GLU A 289 5.73 -20.24 -14.81
C GLU A 289 4.42 -19.79 -15.48
N LEU A 290 4.05 -18.51 -15.32
CA LEU A 290 2.83 -17.97 -15.91
C LEU A 290 2.95 -17.86 -17.43
N SER A 291 1.82 -18.04 -18.12
CA SER A 291 1.74 -17.85 -19.56
C SER A 291 2.00 -16.39 -19.95
N SER A 292 2.51 -16.15 -21.16
CA SER A 292 2.79 -14.81 -21.66
C SER A 292 1.56 -13.87 -21.65
N PRO A 293 0.33 -14.32 -21.99
CA PRO A 293 -0.88 -13.51 -21.84
C PRO A 293 -1.13 -13.04 -20.40
N THR A 294 -0.91 -13.91 -19.41
CA THR A 294 -1.08 -13.57 -17.99
C THR A 294 -0.01 -12.61 -17.50
N LEU A 295 1.24 -12.78 -17.93
CA LEU A 295 2.30 -11.81 -17.62
C LEU A 295 1.97 -10.41 -18.17
N LEU A 296 1.47 -10.32 -19.40
CA LEU A 296 1.02 -9.05 -19.98
C LEU A 296 -0.14 -8.44 -19.20
N LEU A 297 -1.12 -9.26 -18.79
CA LEU A 297 -2.21 -8.83 -17.93
C LEU A 297 -1.70 -8.28 -16.60
N LEU A 298 -0.79 -8.98 -15.92
CA LEU A 298 -0.21 -8.53 -14.65
C LEU A 298 0.56 -7.23 -14.81
N ILE A 299 1.33 -7.04 -15.89
CA ILE A 299 2.02 -5.78 -16.19
C ILE A 299 1.00 -4.63 -16.30
N PHE A 300 -0.11 -4.84 -17.02
CA PHE A 300 -1.15 -3.82 -17.16
C PHE A 300 -1.84 -3.50 -15.82
N LEU A 301 -2.12 -4.53 -15.01
CA LEU A 301 -2.70 -4.33 -13.67
C LEU A 301 -1.73 -3.64 -12.70
N MET A 302 -0.42 -3.96 -12.74
CA MET A 302 0.61 -3.30 -11.93
C MET A 302 0.84 -1.85 -12.31
N PHE A 303 0.66 -1.52 -13.58
CA PHE A 303 0.69 -0.14 -14.04
C PHE A 303 -0.45 0.69 -13.43
N ILE A 304 -1.64 0.09 -13.29
CA ILE A 304 -2.80 0.67 -12.62
C ILE A 304 -2.72 0.36 -11.12
N GLY A 305 -2.00 1.21 -10.40
CA GLY A 305 -1.80 1.03 -8.96
C GLY A 305 -3.03 1.37 -8.13
N GLY A 306 -2.83 1.78 -6.87
CA GLY A 306 -3.94 2.05 -5.95
C GLY A 306 -4.56 3.44 -6.09
N ALA A 307 -5.37 3.81 -5.11
CA ALA A 307 -6.00 5.11 -5.05
C ALA A 307 -5.03 6.20 -4.57
N PRO A 308 -5.34 7.49 -4.84
CA PRO A 308 -4.59 8.58 -4.25
C PRO A 308 -4.64 8.55 -2.72
N GLY A 309 -3.49 8.80 -2.07
CA GLY A 309 -3.39 8.76 -0.61
C GLY A 309 -3.38 7.36 0.01
N GLY A 310 -3.26 6.30 -0.82
CA GLY A 310 -2.89 4.95 -0.37
C GLY A 310 -1.38 4.71 -0.44
N THR A 311 -0.98 3.52 -0.02
CA THR A 311 0.42 3.07 -0.01
C THR A 311 0.89 2.58 -1.38
N ALA A 312 -0.05 2.07 -2.19
CA ALA A 312 0.21 1.55 -3.52
C ALA A 312 0.75 2.58 -4.51
N GLY A 313 1.66 2.14 -5.39
CA GLY A 313 2.33 2.95 -6.41
C GLY A 313 1.51 3.20 -7.69
N GLY A 314 2.19 3.36 -8.82
CA GLY A 314 1.61 3.37 -10.18
C GLY A 314 0.75 4.58 -10.56
N ILE A 315 0.10 4.49 -11.73
CA ILE A 315 -0.95 5.43 -12.11
C ILE A 315 -2.15 5.18 -11.22
N LYS A 316 -2.64 6.24 -10.57
CA LYS A 316 -3.75 6.12 -9.63
C LYS A 316 -5.01 5.69 -10.36
N VAL A 317 -5.77 4.76 -9.76
CA VAL A 317 -7.02 4.24 -10.32
C VAL A 317 -7.97 5.36 -10.76
N ILE A 318 -8.03 6.45 -9.98
CA ILE A 318 -8.91 7.57 -10.28
C ILE A 318 -8.51 8.33 -11.55
N SER A 319 -7.21 8.43 -11.85
CA SER A 319 -6.73 9.08 -13.06
C SER A 319 -7.21 8.32 -14.29
N LEU A 320 -7.13 6.99 -14.25
CA LEU A 320 -7.63 6.13 -15.32
C LEU A 320 -9.15 6.21 -15.45
N ALA A 321 -9.88 6.17 -14.32
CA ALA A 321 -11.32 6.32 -14.33
C ALA A 321 -11.77 7.66 -14.95
N LEU A 322 -11.07 8.76 -14.64
CA LEU A 322 -11.34 10.07 -15.21
C LEU A 322 -11.01 10.14 -16.71
N ILE A 323 -9.90 9.53 -17.14
CA ILE A 323 -9.57 9.42 -18.58
C ILE A 323 -10.68 8.67 -19.32
N PHE A 324 -11.13 7.53 -18.79
CA PHE A 324 -12.17 6.73 -19.42
C PHE A 324 -13.52 7.46 -19.46
N LEU A 325 -13.92 8.11 -18.35
CA LEU A 325 -15.13 8.93 -18.29
C LEU A 325 -15.06 10.13 -19.24
N SER A 326 -13.89 10.76 -19.37
CA SER A 326 -13.66 11.86 -20.31
C SER A 326 -13.87 11.41 -21.77
N ILE A 327 -13.31 10.25 -22.14
CA ILE A 327 -13.51 9.65 -23.47
C ILE A 327 -15.00 9.38 -23.73
N ILE A 328 -15.71 8.78 -22.77
CA ILE A 328 -17.15 8.53 -22.90
C ILE A 328 -17.92 9.85 -23.04
N SER A 329 -17.57 10.86 -22.25
CA SER A 329 -18.21 12.18 -22.26
C SER A 329 -18.04 12.85 -23.62
N PHE A 330 -16.83 12.78 -24.18
CA PHE A 330 -16.50 13.27 -25.51
C PHE A 330 -17.36 12.61 -26.59
N PHE A 331 -17.47 11.27 -26.58
CA PHE A 331 -18.34 10.56 -27.52
C PHE A 331 -19.84 10.88 -27.33
N LYS A 332 -20.26 11.12 -26.10
CA LYS A 332 -21.64 11.53 -25.77
C LYS A 332 -21.91 13.03 -25.95
N ARG A 333 -20.92 13.81 -26.39
CA ARG A 333 -20.97 15.28 -26.52
C ARG A 333 -21.50 15.97 -25.26
N LYS A 334 -21.12 15.48 -24.08
CA LYS A 334 -21.43 16.14 -22.81
C LYS A 334 -20.34 17.14 -22.48
N GLU A 335 -20.73 18.36 -22.10
CA GLU A 335 -19.78 19.43 -21.74
C GLU A 335 -19.08 19.16 -20.40
N GLU A 336 -19.72 18.38 -19.51
CA GLU A 336 -19.19 18.04 -18.19
C GLU A 336 -19.02 16.52 -18.01
N ILE A 337 -17.94 16.13 -17.32
CA ILE A 337 -17.55 14.72 -17.08
C ILE A 337 -18.39 14.10 -15.94
N VAL A 338 -18.97 14.92 -15.05
CA VAL A 338 -19.71 14.51 -13.85
C VAL A 338 -21.03 15.23 -13.78
#